data_AF-A0A2H1FEB6-F1
#
_entry.id   AF-A0A2H1FEB6-F1
#
_cell.length_a   1.000
_cell.length_b   1.000
_cell.length_c   1.000
_cell.angle_alpha   90.00
_cell.angle_beta   90.00
_cell.angle_gamma   90.00
#
_symmetry.space_group_name_H-M   'P 1'
#
loop_
_entity.id
_entity.type
_entity.pdbx_description
1 polymer ?
#
loop_
_entity_poly.entity_id
_entity_poly.type
_entity_poly.pdbx_seq_one_letter_code
_entity_poly.pdbx_strand_id
1 'polypeptide(L)'
;MADASLRTHRLHDLSHFGLRIVVGVMFIVHSIGKFDNGATGFFSSIGLPPEMALLIGLLELIGGILLIVGVLTRIAGSLLAIEMFVIMVYLKKLQSFSGKNGLELELLVFVILLTVIVLGPGRISISHIVKKIPRFVQ
;
A
#
# COMPACT_ATOMS: atom_id res chain seq x y z
N MET A 1 16.43 23.01 24.67
CA MET A 1 16.21 23.13 23.20
C MET A 1 16.58 21.87 22.42
N ALA A 2 17.60 21.07 22.81
CA ALA A 2 17.92 19.79 22.15
C ALA A 2 16.83 18.70 22.27
N ASP A 3 16.10 18.66 23.40
CA ASP A 3 15.06 17.65 23.64
C ASP A 3 13.84 17.80 22.70
N ALA A 4 13.53 19.05 22.30
CA ALA A 4 12.44 19.33 21.39
C ALA A 4 12.72 18.80 19.97
N SER A 5 13.96 18.89 19.46
CA SER A 5 14.30 18.40 18.11
C SER A 5 14.42 16.86 18.07
N LEU A 6 14.91 16.24 19.14
CA LEU A 6 14.97 14.77 19.24
C LEU A 6 13.57 14.13 19.25
N ARG A 7 12.59 14.78 19.90
CA ARG A 7 11.18 14.32 19.90
C ARG A 7 10.52 14.41 18.54
N THR A 8 10.72 15.49 17.77
CA THR A 8 10.14 15.62 16.42
C THR A 8 10.64 14.53 15.49
N HIS A 9 11.92 14.18 15.56
CA HIS A 9 12.48 13.09 14.77
C HIS A 9 11.85 11.73 15.11
N ARG A 10 11.71 11.38 16.39
CA ARG A 10 11.13 10.10 16.79
C ARG A 10 9.63 10.00 16.48
N LEU A 11 8.88 11.08 16.68
CA LEU A 11 7.44 11.11 16.38
C LEU A 11 7.19 10.97 14.88
N HIS A 12 8.00 11.63 14.06
CA HIS A 12 7.94 11.52 12.59
C HIS A 12 8.28 10.11 12.11
N ASP A 13 9.29 9.47 12.70
CA ASP A 13 9.64 8.09 12.35
C ASP A 13 8.55 7.10 12.78
N LEU A 14 7.94 7.32 13.95
CA LEU A 14 6.87 6.48 14.48
C LEU A 14 5.59 6.61 13.67
N SER A 15 5.19 7.84 13.30
CA SER A 15 4.00 8.07 12.47
C SER A 15 4.15 7.42 11.10
N HIS A 16 5.32 7.57 10.47
CA HIS A 16 5.60 6.96 9.19
C HIS A 16 5.65 5.43 9.26
N PHE A 17 6.22 4.87 10.32
CA PHE A 17 6.17 3.43 10.58
C PHE A 17 4.74 2.94 10.77
N GLY A 18 3.92 3.67 11.52
CA GLY A 18 2.50 3.37 11.71
C GLY A 18 1.72 3.34 10.40
N LEU A 19 1.92 4.34 9.52
CA LEU A 19 1.27 4.37 8.20
C LEU A 19 1.62 3.14 7.35
N ARG A 20 2.90 2.73 7.34
CA ARG A 20 3.35 1.55 6.60
C ARG A 20 2.76 0.25 7.14
N ILE A 21 2.69 0.11 8.47
CA ILE A 21 2.06 -1.07 9.08
C ILE A 21 0.59 -1.14 8.70
N VAL A 22 -0.16 -0.05 8.92
CA VAL A 22 -1.61 -0.06 8.71
C VAL A 22 -1.92 -0.39 7.25
N VAL A 23 -1.29 0.30 6.30
CA VAL A 23 -1.51 0.06 4.87
C VAL A 23 -1.04 -1.32 4.45
N GLY A 24 0.14 -1.76 4.93
CA GLY A 24 0.64 -3.10 4.63
C GLY A 24 -0.28 -4.22 5.12
N VAL A 25 -0.81 -4.09 6.35
CA VAL A 25 -1.80 -5.04 6.90
C VAL A 25 -3.10 -5.01 6.10
N MET A 26 -3.60 -3.82 5.72
CA MET A 26 -4.80 -3.71 4.88
C MET A 26 -4.64 -4.48 3.57
N PHE A 27 -3.51 -4.34 2.87
CA PHE A 27 -3.25 -5.07 1.63
C PHE A 27 -3.10 -6.59 1.84
N ILE A 28 -2.44 -7.01 2.92
CA ILE A 28 -2.35 -8.45 3.26
C ILE A 28 -3.75 -9.03 3.47
N VAL A 29 -4.61 -8.35 4.23
CA VAL A 29 -5.98 -8.81 4.47
C VAL A 29 -6.81 -8.83 3.18
N HIS A 30 -6.68 -7.80 2.31
CA HIS A 30 -7.37 -7.77 1.02
C HIS A 30 -6.92 -8.88 0.08
N SER A 31 -5.62 -9.22 0.10
CA SER A 31 -5.07 -10.26 -0.76
C SER A 31 -5.68 -11.64 -0.50
N ILE A 32 -6.10 -11.94 0.75
CA ILE A 32 -6.68 -13.24 1.13
C ILE A 32 -7.91 -13.56 0.27
N GLY A 33 -8.77 -12.56 0.04
CA GLY A 33 -9.97 -12.72 -0.79
C GLY A 33 -9.66 -13.02 -2.26
N LYS A 34 -8.46 -12.67 -2.75
CA LYS A 34 -8.05 -12.92 -4.15
C LYS A 34 -7.51 -14.33 -4.39
N PHE A 35 -7.22 -15.08 -3.33
CA PHE A 35 -6.84 -16.50 -3.41
C PHE A 35 -8.02 -17.45 -3.28
N ASP A 36 -9.21 -16.94 -2.96
CA ASP A 36 -10.43 -17.76 -2.90
C ASP A 36 -11.01 -18.01 -4.30
N ASN A 37 -11.73 -19.13 -4.45
CA ASN A 37 -12.37 -19.52 -5.70
C ASN A 37 -13.41 -18.49 -6.19
N GLY A 38 -13.94 -17.66 -5.30
CA GLY A 38 -14.84 -16.55 -5.66
C GLY A 38 -14.16 -15.41 -6.43
N ALA A 39 -12.83 -15.28 -6.33
CA ALA A 39 -12.09 -14.20 -6.97
C ALA A 39 -12.11 -14.32 -8.50
N THR A 40 -11.95 -15.52 -9.04
CA THR A 40 -11.96 -15.76 -10.50
C THR A 40 -13.31 -15.36 -11.11
N GLY A 41 -14.42 -15.68 -10.41
CA GLY A 41 -15.77 -15.27 -10.80
C GLY A 41 -15.97 -13.75 -10.74
N PHE A 42 -15.44 -13.09 -9.71
CA PHE A 42 -15.47 -11.63 -9.61
C PHE A 42 -14.72 -10.96 -10.76
N PHE A 43 -13.48 -11.38 -11.03
CA PHE A 43 -12.68 -10.84 -12.14
C PHE A 43 -13.35 -11.06 -13.50
N SER A 44 -13.95 -12.23 -13.71
CA SER A 44 -14.74 -12.50 -14.91
C SER A 44 -15.94 -11.56 -15.04
N SER A 45 -16.64 -11.28 -13.93
CA SER A 45 -17.83 -10.40 -13.92
C SER A 45 -17.53 -8.94 -14.27
N ILE A 46 -16.31 -8.48 -13.99
CA ILE A 46 -15.83 -7.13 -14.32
C ILE A 46 -15.13 -7.09 -15.69
N GLY A 47 -15.11 -8.20 -16.44
CA GLY A 47 -14.52 -8.28 -17.77
C GLY A 47 -13.00 -8.44 -17.79
N LEU A 48 -12.38 -8.85 -16.68
CA LEU A 48 -10.95 -9.12 -16.60
C LEU A 48 -10.66 -10.64 -16.65
N PRO A 49 -9.49 -11.04 -17.18
CA PRO A 49 -9.05 -12.44 -17.15
C PRO A 49 -9.00 -12.99 -15.71
N PRO A 50 -9.50 -14.21 -15.46
CA PRO A 50 -9.48 -14.84 -14.13
C PRO A 50 -8.08 -14.96 -13.52
N GLU A 51 -7.05 -15.13 -14.36
CA GLU A 51 -5.66 -15.29 -13.95
C GLU A 51 -5.11 -14.02 -13.27
N MET A 52 -5.70 -12.85 -13.56
CA MET A 52 -5.32 -11.60 -12.90
C MET A 52 -5.62 -11.60 -11.41
N ALA A 53 -6.60 -12.40 -10.94
CA ALA A 53 -6.90 -12.50 -9.51
C ALA A 53 -5.67 -12.96 -8.71
N LEU A 54 -4.98 -13.98 -9.20
CA LEU A 54 -3.75 -14.49 -8.59
C LEU A 54 -2.61 -13.47 -8.67
N LEU A 55 -2.43 -12.82 -9.83
CA LEU A 55 -1.36 -11.86 -10.02
C LEU A 55 -1.51 -10.65 -9.09
N ILE A 56 -2.72 -10.09 -8.99
CA ILE A 56 -2.98 -8.95 -8.11
C ILE A 56 -2.97 -9.38 -6.64
N GLY A 57 -3.49 -10.57 -6.30
CA GLY A 57 -3.39 -11.11 -4.95
C GLY A 57 -1.94 -11.24 -4.47
N LEU A 58 -1.05 -11.75 -5.33
CA LEU A 58 0.39 -11.80 -5.04
C LEU A 58 1.01 -10.42 -4.92
N LEU A 59 0.62 -9.48 -5.78
CA LEU A 59 1.10 -8.10 -5.72
C LEU A 59 0.76 -7.44 -4.38
N GLU A 60 -0.49 -7.57 -3.94
CA GLU A 60 -0.97 -7.01 -2.67
C GLU A 60 -0.29 -7.67 -1.46
N LEU A 61 -0.17 -9.00 -1.48
CA LEU A 61 0.43 -9.75 -0.38
C LEU A 61 1.92 -9.40 -0.23
N ILE A 62 2.68 -9.52 -1.32
CA ILE A 62 4.12 -9.25 -1.32
C ILE A 62 4.37 -7.76 -1.08
N GLY A 63 3.62 -6.89 -1.75
CA GLY A 63 3.70 -5.44 -1.58
C GLY A 63 3.42 -5.01 -0.14
N GLY A 64 2.37 -5.56 0.49
CA GLY A 64 2.02 -5.29 1.88
C GLY A 64 3.13 -5.71 2.85
N ILE A 65 3.69 -6.91 2.67
CA ILE A 65 4.83 -7.39 3.47
C ILE A 65 6.05 -6.48 3.29
N LEU A 66 6.38 -6.10 2.05
CA LEU A 66 7.49 -5.21 1.74
C LEU A 66 7.35 -3.84 2.42
N LEU A 67 6.13 -3.27 2.45
CA LEU A 67 5.85 -2.02 3.15
C LEU A 67 6.08 -2.14 4.67
N ILE A 68 5.58 -3.21 5.30
CA ILE A 68 5.74 -3.48 6.74
C ILE A 68 7.23 -3.62 7.10
N VAL A 69 7.94 -4.47 6.35
CA VAL A 69 9.39 -4.73 6.54
C VAL A 69 10.20 -3.46 6.24
N GLY A 70 9.69 -2.60 5.37
CA GLY A 70 10.30 -1.34 4.97
C GLY A 70 11.33 -1.48 3.86
N VAL A 71 11.27 -2.54 3.08
CA VAL A 71 12.19 -2.80 1.96
C VAL A 71 11.50 -2.51 0.65
N LEU A 72 12.20 -1.87 -0.29
CA LEU A 72 11.65 -1.46 -1.60
C LEU A 72 10.32 -0.68 -1.46
N THR A 73 10.21 0.18 -0.45
CA THR A 73 8.94 0.85 -0.10
C THR A 73 8.41 1.73 -1.22
N ARG A 74 9.28 2.36 -2.01
CA ARG A 74 8.89 3.14 -3.19
C ARG A 74 8.35 2.27 -4.31
N ILE A 75 9.00 1.15 -4.62
CA ILE A 75 8.49 0.24 -5.66
C ILE A 75 7.16 -0.36 -5.21
N ALA A 76 7.13 -0.97 -4.01
CA ALA A 76 5.94 -1.61 -3.49
C ALA A 76 4.79 -0.60 -3.37
N GLY A 77 5.07 0.58 -2.80
CA GLY A 77 4.10 1.66 -2.69
C GLY A 77 3.58 2.14 -4.05
N SER A 78 4.44 2.28 -5.05
CA SER A 78 4.04 2.72 -6.39
C SER A 78 3.13 1.70 -7.09
N LEU A 79 3.46 0.41 -7.01
CA LEU A 79 2.65 -0.64 -7.62
C LEU A 79 1.27 -0.72 -6.95
N LEU A 80 1.22 -0.66 -5.62
CA LEU A 80 -0.03 -0.64 -4.86
C LEU A 80 -0.84 0.65 -5.11
N ALA A 81 -0.18 1.79 -5.31
CA ALA A 81 -0.86 3.05 -5.63
C ALA A 81 -1.49 2.98 -7.03
N ILE A 82 -0.80 2.39 -8.01
CA ILE A 82 -1.37 2.16 -9.34
C ILE A 82 -2.59 1.25 -9.24
N GLU A 83 -2.53 0.19 -8.43
CA GLU A 83 -3.65 -0.74 -8.24
C GLU A 83 -4.88 -0.05 -7.62
N MET A 84 -4.70 0.76 -6.57
CA MET A 84 -5.75 1.61 -6.00
C MET A 84 -6.33 2.61 -7.01
N PHE A 85 -5.48 3.22 -7.84
CA PHE A 85 -5.93 4.14 -8.89
C PHE A 85 -6.79 3.43 -9.94
N VAL A 86 -6.38 2.24 -10.38
CA VAL A 86 -7.16 1.40 -11.31
C VAL A 86 -8.50 1.03 -10.71
N ILE A 87 -8.56 0.63 -9.44
CA ILE A 87 -9.84 0.33 -8.76
C ILE A 87 -10.78 1.53 -8.75
N MET A 88 -10.26 2.71 -8.38
CA MET A 88 -11.06 3.93 -8.30
C MET A 88 -11.66 4.34 -9.65
N VAL A 89 -10.87 4.24 -10.73
CA VAL A 89 -11.30 4.65 -12.08
C VAL A 89 -12.14 3.57 -12.76
N TYR A 90 -11.71 2.30 -12.70
CA TYR A 90 -12.30 1.21 -13.47
C TYR A 90 -13.51 0.59 -12.77
N LEU A 91 -13.39 0.27 -11.48
CA LEU A 91 -14.47 -0.39 -10.74
C LEU A 91 -15.49 0.60 -10.22
N LYS A 92 -15.02 1.67 -9.58
CA LYS A 92 -15.92 2.64 -8.93
C LYS A 92 -16.34 3.79 -9.83
N LYS A 93 -15.74 3.94 -11.03
CA LYS A 93 -16.09 4.95 -12.05
C LYS A 93 -16.20 6.38 -11.50
N LEU A 94 -15.40 6.71 -10.48
CA LEU A 94 -15.49 7.98 -9.78
C LEU A 94 -16.92 8.34 -9.30
N GLN A 95 -17.69 7.34 -8.85
CA GLN A 95 -19.02 7.53 -8.26
C GLN A 95 -18.98 8.38 -6.99
N SER A 96 -20.16 8.56 -6.36
CA SER A 96 -20.32 9.34 -5.13
C SER A 96 -19.21 9.11 -4.11
N PHE A 97 -18.72 10.20 -3.54
CA PHE A 97 -17.67 10.20 -2.54
C PHE A 97 -18.06 9.36 -1.31
N SER A 98 -19.32 9.50 -0.87
CA SER A 98 -19.84 8.84 0.34
C SER A 98 -20.92 7.80 0.03
N GLY A 99 -20.93 6.70 0.80
CA GLY A 99 -21.92 5.62 0.71
C GLY A 99 -21.30 4.22 0.86
N LYS A 100 -22.14 3.16 0.79
CA LYS A 100 -21.70 1.76 0.96
C LYS A 100 -20.58 1.32 0.01
N ASN A 101 -20.48 1.96 -1.16
CA ASN A 101 -19.40 1.74 -2.14
C ASN A 101 -18.61 3.04 -2.43
N GLY A 102 -18.62 4.01 -1.51
CA GLY A 102 -17.98 5.31 -1.69
C GLY A 102 -16.46 5.21 -1.92
N LEU A 103 -15.87 6.25 -2.49
CA LEU A 103 -14.44 6.33 -2.83
C LEU A 103 -13.54 6.67 -1.63
N GLU A 104 -14.13 7.01 -0.49
CA GLU A 104 -13.43 7.54 0.69
C GLU A 104 -12.23 6.67 1.12
N LEU A 105 -12.43 5.35 1.22
CA LEU A 105 -11.40 4.44 1.70
C LEU A 105 -10.27 4.27 0.69
N GLU A 106 -10.60 4.07 -0.60
CA GLU A 106 -9.59 3.88 -1.65
C GLU A 106 -8.77 5.15 -1.86
N LEU A 107 -9.41 6.32 -1.85
CA LEU A 107 -8.72 7.60 -1.96
C LEU A 107 -7.80 7.84 -0.76
N LEU A 108 -8.26 7.50 0.46
CA LEU A 108 -7.44 7.61 1.66
C LEU A 108 -6.20 6.72 1.57
N VAL A 109 -6.37 5.44 1.23
CA VAL A 109 -5.26 4.49 1.07
C VAL A 109 -4.31 4.95 -0.03
N PHE A 110 -4.83 5.42 -1.15
CA PHE A 110 -4.03 5.97 -2.25
C PHE A 110 -3.16 7.15 -1.81
N VAL A 111 -3.72 8.12 -1.07
CA VAL A 111 -2.96 9.27 -0.56
C VAL A 111 -1.91 8.84 0.48
N ILE A 112 -2.21 7.85 1.32
CA ILE A 112 -1.21 7.31 2.26
C ILE A 112 -0.07 6.63 1.50
N LEU A 113 -0.36 5.86 0.44
CA LEU A 113 0.68 5.25 -0.39
C LEU A 113 1.56 6.30 -1.07
N LEU A 114 0.97 7.37 -1.63
CA LEU A 114 1.74 8.50 -2.17
C LEU A 114 2.64 9.13 -1.12
N THR A 115 2.13 9.29 0.10
CA THR A 115 2.90 9.79 1.24
C THR A 115 4.09 8.88 1.54
N VAL A 116 3.87 7.56 1.60
CA VAL A 116 4.96 6.57 1.80
C VAL A 116 5.98 6.59 0.66
N ILE A 117 5.56 6.74 -0.60
CA ILE A 117 6.47 6.84 -1.75
C ILE A 117 7.38 8.08 -1.62
N VAL A 118 6.80 9.22 -1.25
CA VAL A 118 7.55 10.48 -1.10
C VAL A 118 8.50 10.42 0.09
N LEU A 119 8.03 9.93 1.25
CA LEU A 119 8.85 9.84 2.47
C LEU A 119 9.87 8.67 2.43
N GLY A 120 9.66 7.65 1.59
CA GLY A 120 10.54 6.49 1.45
C GLY A 120 10.43 5.48 2.60
N PRO A 121 11.51 4.78 2.99
CA PRO A 121 11.44 3.68 3.97
C PRO A 121 11.44 4.14 5.43
N GLY A 122 11.75 5.41 5.72
CA GLY A 122 11.92 5.92 7.09
C GLY A 122 13.13 5.33 7.84
N ARG A 123 13.40 5.83 9.06
CA ARG A 123 14.53 5.34 9.89
C ARG A 123 14.25 4.00 10.58
N ILE A 124 12.97 3.71 10.87
CA ILE A 124 12.51 2.43 11.44
C ILE A 124 12.19 1.48 10.28
N SER A 125 13.22 1.09 9.52
CA SER A 125 13.10 0.11 8.44
C SER A 125 14.31 -0.80 8.45
N ILE A 126 14.09 -2.09 8.15
CA ILE A 126 15.18 -3.06 7.99
C ILE A 126 16.14 -2.62 6.89
N SER A 127 15.65 -1.89 5.89
CA SER A 127 16.47 -1.33 4.82
C SER A 127 17.46 -0.26 5.32
N HIS A 128 17.15 0.43 6.42
CA HIS A 128 18.08 1.36 7.08
C HIS A 128 19.20 0.62 7.82
N ILE A 129 18.90 -0.58 8.36
CA ILE A 129 19.86 -1.45 9.04
C ILE A 129 20.81 -2.09 8.00
N VAL A 130 20.28 -2.50 6.85
CA VAL A 130 21.03 -3.26 5.84
C VAL A 130 21.95 -2.38 4.97
N LYS A 131 21.71 -1.06 4.84
CA LYS A 131 22.52 -0.04 4.11
C LYS A 131 22.95 -0.35 2.65
N LYS A 132 22.66 -1.55 2.14
CA LYS A 132 23.14 -2.08 0.86
C LYS A 132 22.14 -1.88 -0.30
N ILE A 133 20.95 -1.34 0.00
CA ILE A 133 19.89 -1.12 -0.99
C ILE A 133 19.94 0.33 -1.49
N PRO A 134 19.92 0.58 -2.81
CA PRO A 134 19.95 1.92 -3.38
C PRO A 134 18.74 2.77 -2.95
N ARG A 135 19.02 4.00 -2.48
CA ARG A 135 18.02 4.95 -1.93
C ARG A 135 16.93 5.39 -2.90
N PHE A 136 17.09 5.22 -4.20
CA PHE A 136 16.05 5.60 -5.18
C PHE A 136 14.94 4.55 -5.27
N VAL A 137 15.26 3.29 -4.94
CA VAL A 137 14.36 2.13 -4.98
C VAL A 137 13.67 1.88 -3.64
N GLN A 138 14.31 2.38 -2.58
CA GLN A 138 13.86 2.34 -1.20
C GLN A 138 12.69 3.28 -1.01
#